data_AF-A0A9E6JVL9-F1
#
_entry.id   AF-A0A9E6JVL9-F1
#
_cell.length_a   1.000
_cell.length_b   1.000
_cell.length_c   1.000
_cell.angle_alpha   90.00
_cell.angle_beta   90.00
_cell.angle_gamma   90.00
#
_symmetry.space_group_name_H-M   'P 1'
#
loop_
_entity.id
_entity.type
_entity.pdbx_description
1 polymer ?
#
loop_
_entity_poly.entity_id
_entity_poly.type
_entity_poly.pdbx_seq_one_letter_code
_entity_poly.pdbx_strand_id
1 'polypeptide(L)'
;PSQSGSAAKETLPPEKLAEPKEERKTELKPLEQPKEPPKPPVIQDVLRRVEPAPEKPVIPPIREEKKEDVDYTKLSDEETIDELIAPYRKNQAGEDSLEDEPEEIVPPPKNEPGIMLKETVREAIADLDDRNLKVQTKAHVPYQFPSVDLLTEPDDDFDSVSLEELDENKRKLLEKLRIYKIEVVKIEATVGPRVTLFELELAPDVKVSRIVALEDDLAMAMSARGIRIIAPIPGKNAVGVEIPNSKPKTVRIKSVLQSEKFKNSKFILPIAFGKTISNETFIDDLAKMPHLLIAGSTGSGKSVGINTVLASLIYFCSPDKVKFLLIDPKRVELFPYQKLKNHFLVKYKDLEEQIITDTSKAVYALKSAEKEMERRYERLAKVGVRNIQAFNEKFPDEEMPYIVVVIDELADMMITAGRDVEEPIARLAQLARAVGIHLVVATQRPSVDVITGVIKANFPARISYQVASKVDSRTILDSVGADQLLGNGDMLYLPGTEPKPIRIQNAFISTSEVEMLTNFIYSQKGFMSAYELPVPDVKPSAGRSSGLDSDDGDTADDVDKMFEEAARLVVRHQQGSVSLLQRRLKLGFSRASRIMDQLEANGIVGPPDGSKPREVLVETEDSLDLLLNNLDL
;
A
#
# COMPACT_ATOMS: atom_id res chain seq x y z
N PRO A 1 81.23 -5.11 -13.87
CA PRO A 1 81.67 -5.11 -12.44
C PRO A 1 81.54 -3.69 -11.84
N SER A 2 80.69 -3.41 -10.85
CA SER A 2 79.82 -4.26 -10.03
C SER A 2 78.91 -3.34 -9.21
N GLN A 3 77.60 -3.58 -9.34
CA GLN A 3 76.56 -3.67 -8.29
C GLN A 3 76.41 -2.50 -7.28
N SER A 4 75.31 -1.73 -7.36
CA SER A 4 73.97 -1.95 -6.74
C SER A 4 73.87 -1.26 -5.37
N GLY A 5 72.85 -0.51 -4.97
CA GLY A 5 71.55 -0.13 -5.54
C GLY A 5 70.66 0.39 -4.39
N SER A 6 69.67 1.25 -4.73
CA SER A 6 68.39 1.51 -4.02
C SER A 6 68.46 2.11 -2.59
N ALA A 7 67.72 3.15 -2.18
CA ALA A 7 66.66 3.97 -2.75
C ALA A 7 66.54 5.28 -1.93
N ALA A 8 66.15 6.40 -2.55
CA ALA A 8 65.67 7.58 -1.84
C ALA A 8 64.70 8.42 -2.69
N LYS A 9 63.70 8.96 -2.00
CA LYS A 9 62.67 9.94 -2.37
C LYS A 9 63.14 11.07 -3.29
N GLU A 10 62.24 11.55 -4.16
CA GLU A 10 62.20 12.93 -4.68
C GLU A 10 60.83 13.16 -5.36
N THR A 11 59.90 13.95 -4.80
CA THR A 11 59.70 15.42 -4.95
C THR A 11 59.57 15.93 -6.39
N LEU A 12 58.36 16.43 -6.71
CA LEU A 12 57.95 17.11 -7.94
C LEU A 12 58.62 18.49 -8.12
N PRO A 13 58.92 18.90 -9.37
CA PRO A 13 59.21 20.30 -9.72
C PRO A 13 58.31 20.78 -10.90
N PRO A 14 58.45 22.02 -11.42
CA PRO A 14 57.80 23.22 -10.90
C PRO A 14 56.99 24.02 -11.96
N GLU A 15 56.29 25.06 -11.49
CA GLU A 15 55.51 26.05 -12.26
C GLU A 15 56.30 26.76 -13.37
N LYS A 16 55.61 27.10 -14.47
CA LYS A 16 56.07 28.02 -15.50
C LYS A 16 55.09 29.19 -15.66
N LEU A 17 55.64 30.39 -15.46
CA LEU A 17 55.06 31.69 -15.78
C LEU A 17 54.88 31.88 -17.31
N ALA A 18 53.85 32.62 -17.70
CA ALA A 18 53.72 33.24 -19.01
C ALA A 18 53.13 34.66 -18.88
N GLU A 19 53.85 35.67 -19.38
CA GLU A 19 53.35 37.02 -19.66
C GLU A 19 53.04 37.18 -21.19
N PRO A 20 52.61 38.35 -21.70
CA PRO A 20 51.25 38.58 -22.18
C PRO A 20 51.18 38.73 -23.72
N LYS A 21 50.00 38.54 -24.32
CA LYS A 21 49.76 38.89 -25.73
C LYS A 21 48.50 39.74 -25.91
N GLU A 22 48.80 40.97 -26.34
CA GLU A 22 48.08 41.94 -27.17
C GLU A 22 46.58 41.79 -27.45
N GLU A 23 45.93 42.92 -27.23
CA GLU A 23 44.57 43.31 -27.58
C GLU A 23 44.26 43.14 -29.08
N ARG A 24 43.16 42.45 -29.39
CA ARG A 24 42.39 42.67 -30.61
C ARG A 24 40.94 42.98 -30.24
N LYS A 25 40.55 44.21 -30.57
CA LYS A 25 39.18 44.74 -30.52
C LYS A 25 38.22 43.83 -31.28
N THR A 26 37.20 43.33 -30.60
CA THR A 26 35.98 42.80 -31.22
C THR A 26 34.80 43.66 -30.81
N GLU A 27 34.08 44.14 -31.81
CA GLU A 27 32.92 45.01 -31.72
C GLU A 27 31.80 44.42 -30.86
N LEU A 28 31.25 45.24 -29.96
CA LEU A 28 30.02 44.95 -29.23
C LEU A 28 28.83 44.94 -30.20
N LYS A 29 28.18 43.78 -30.34
CA LYS A 29 26.80 43.70 -30.82
C LYS A 29 25.84 43.88 -29.63
N PRO A 30 24.68 44.55 -29.80
CA PRO A 30 23.77 44.83 -28.70
C PRO A 30 23.17 43.55 -28.11
N LEU A 31 22.99 43.54 -26.78
CA LEU A 31 22.23 42.56 -26.02
C LEU A 31 20.77 42.54 -26.51
N GLU A 32 20.34 41.44 -27.12
CA GLU A 32 18.91 41.15 -27.32
C GLU A 32 18.27 40.81 -25.96
N GLN A 33 17.22 41.54 -25.62
CA GLN A 33 16.39 41.30 -24.45
C GLN A 33 15.74 39.91 -24.52
N PRO A 34 15.55 39.19 -23.39
CA PRO A 34 14.87 37.91 -23.39
C PRO A 34 13.41 38.09 -23.83
N LYS A 35 12.99 37.35 -24.87
CA LYS A 35 11.60 37.29 -25.33
C LYS A 35 10.72 36.72 -24.22
N GLU A 36 9.66 37.44 -23.87
CA GLU A 36 8.60 36.97 -22.98
C GLU A 36 8.01 35.63 -23.47
N PRO A 37 7.62 34.72 -22.56
CA PRO A 37 6.91 33.50 -22.93
C PRO A 37 5.53 33.84 -23.52
N PRO A 38 5.00 33.05 -24.46
CA PRO A 38 3.73 33.34 -25.09
C PRO A 38 2.59 33.29 -24.07
N LYS A 39 1.75 34.33 -24.06
CA LYS A 39 0.52 34.39 -23.26
C LYS A 39 -0.46 33.29 -23.71
N PRO A 40 -1.20 32.66 -22.78
CA PRO A 40 -2.26 31.72 -23.14
C PRO A 40 -3.33 32.43 -23.96
N PRO A 41 -3.98 31.74 -24.92
CA PRO A 41 -4.94 32.38 -25.81
C PRO A 41 -6.16 32.88 -25.03
N VAL A 42 -6.54 34.12 -25.33
CA VAL A 42 -7.79 34.75 -24.93
C VAL A 42 -8.93 34.07 -25.69
N ILE A 43 -9.82 33.40 -24.98
CA ILE A 43 -11.07 32.87 -25.55
C ILE A 43 -12.03 34.06 -25.65
N GLN A 44 -12.24 34.57 -26.86
CA GLN A 44 -13.34 35.46 -27.19
C GLN A 44 -14.54 34.64 -27.67
N ASP A 45 -15.71 35.07 -27.20
CA ASP A 45 -17.02 34.47 -27.35
C ASP A 45 -17.35 33.98 -28.76
N VAL A 46 -17.59 32.67 -28.88
CA VAL A 46 -18.41 32.09 -29.95
C VAL A 46 -19.67 31.54 -29.31
N LEU A 47 -20.76 32.30 -29.44
CA LEU A 47 -22.14 31.89 -29.17
C LEU A 47 -22.44 30.56 -29.86
N ARG A 48 -22.34 29.45 -29.12
CA ARG A 48 -22.94 28.18 -29.50
C ARG A 48 -24.39 28.17 -29.04
N ARG A 49 -25.29 28.01 -30.00
CA ARG A 49 -26.68 27.63 -29.79
C ARG A 49 -26.72 26.38 -28.89
N VAL A 50 -27.47 26.48 -27.80
CA VAL A 50 -27.83 25.37 -26.95
C VAL A 50 -28.86 24.53 -27.71
N GLU A 51 -28.46 23.33 -28.15
CA GLU A 51 -29.41 22.29 -28.52
C GLU A 51 -29.94 21.64 -27.23
N PRO A 52 -31.25 21.37 -27.12
CA PRO A 52 -31.83 20.78 -25.91
C PRO A 52 -31.39 19.33 -25.72
N ALA A 53 -31.27 18.94 -24.45
CA ALA A 53 -30.91 17.59 -24.01
C ALA A 53 -31.88 16.52 -24.57
N PRO A 54 -31.40 15.30 -24.88
CA PRO A 54 -32.28 14.20 -25.27
C PRO A 54 -33.20 13.80 -24.11
N GLU A 55 -34.49 13.67 -24.42
CA GLU A 55 -35.53 13.24 -23.49
C GLU A 55 -35.24 11.84 -22.91
N LYS A 56 -35.53 11.68 -21.61
CA LYS A 56 -35.47 10.40 -20.90
C LYS A 56 -36.51 9.43 -21.49
N PRO A 57 -36.19 8.14 -21.66
CA PRO A 57 -37.18 7.16 -22.09
C PRO A 57 -38.30 7.04 -21.05
N VAL A 58 -39.54 7.21 -21.52
CA VAL A 58 -40.77 7.02 -20.74
C VAL A 58 -40.96 5.51 -20.51
N ILE A 59 -40.87 5.09 -19.25
CA ILE A 59 -41.23 3.74 -18.81
C ILE A 59 -42.76 3.69 -18.69
N PRO A 60 -43.47 2.74 -19.35
CA PRO A 60 -44.91 2.58 -19.15
C PRO A 60 -45.21 2.08 -17.73
N PRO A 61 -46.33 2.49 -17.11
CA PRO A 61 -46.62 2.17 -15.72
C PRO A 61 -46.86 0.67 -15.53
N ILE A 62 -46.20 0.11 -14.51
CA ILE A 62 -46.41 -1.23 -14.00
C ILE A 62 -47.84 -1.32 -13.47
N ARG A 63 -48.60 -2.29 -13.97
CA ARG A 63 -49.94 -2.63 -13.49
C ARG A 63 -49.79 -3.31 -12.13
N GLU A 64 -50.41 -2.76 -11.09
CA GLU A 64 -50.50 -3.37 -9.78
C GLU A 64 -51.29 -4.69 -9.87
N GLU A 65 -50.61 -5.82 -9.71
CA GLU A 65 -51.24 -7.09 -9.36
C GLU A 65 -51.13 -7.31 -7.86
N LYS A 66 -52.25 -7.72 -7.27
CA LYS A 66 -52.47 -7.90 -5.84
C LYS A 66 -51.44 -8.87 -5.25
N LYS A 67 -50.82 -8.47 -4.14
CA LYS A 67 -50.10 -9.37 -3.24
C LYS A 67 -51.12 -10.29 -2.55
N GLU A 68 -51.04 -11.58 -2.83
CA GLU A 68 -51.51 -12.60 -1.89
C GLU A 68 -50.31 -13.06 -1.05
N ASP A 69 -50.46 -12.93 0.27
CA ASP A 69 -49.49 -13.38 1.26
C ASP A 69 -49.46 -14.92 1.27
N VAL A 70 -48.28 -15.51 1.07
CA VAL A 70 -48.06 -16.94 1.31
C VAL A 70 -47.14 -17.09 2.53
N ASP A 71 -47.71 -17.67 3.58
CA ASP A 71 -47.07 -18.02 4.84
C ASP A 71 -46.12 -19.22 4.64
N TYR A 72 -44.82 -18.99 4.78
CA TYR A 72 -43.78 -20.03 4.69
C TYR A 72 -43.53 -20.69 6.04
N THR A 73 -44.55 -21.23 6.67
CA THR A 73 -44.38 -22.15 7.79
C THR A 73 -45.42 -23.26 7.77
N LYS A 74 -45.18 -24.31 6.98
CA LYS A 74 -45.48 -25.73 7.28
C LYS A 74 -45.31 -26.62 6.04
N LEU A 75 -44.90 -27.86 6.33
CA LEU A 75 -44.92 -29.07 5.50
C LEU A 75 -43.59 -29.39 4.79
N SER A 76 -42.69 -29.95 5.61
CA SER A 76 -42.03 -31.21 5.29
C SER A 76 -43.06 -32.23 4.79
N ASP A 77 -42.83 -32.82 3.61
CA ASP A 77 -43.00 -34.25 3.30
C ASP A 77 -42.64 -34.48 1.81
N GLU A 78 -41.93 -35.57 1.54
CA GLU A 78 -41.08 -35.80 0.36
C GLU A 78 -41.82 -36.38 -0.87
N GLU A 79 -43.15 -36.26 -0.97
CA GLU A 79 -43.95 -37.02 -1.96
C GLU A 79 -44.64 -36.18 -3.07
N THR A 80 -44.39 -34.87 -3.20
CA THR A 80 -45.18 -34.02 -4.14
C THR A 80 -44.40 -33.39 -5.30
N ILE A 81 -43.18 -33.87 -5.61
CA ILE A 81 -42.38 -33.33 -6.74
C ILE A 81 -42.61 -34.12 -8.05
N ASP A 82 -43.01 -35.38 -7.99
CA ASP A 82 -43.15 -36.24 -9.18
C ASP A 82 -44.41 -35.97 -10.03
N GLU A 83 -45.46 -35.33 -9.47
CA GLU A 83 -46.66 -34.97 -10.24
C GLU A 83 -46.52 -33.66 -11.05
N LEU A 84 -45.52 -32.83 -10.77
CA LEU A 84 -45.32 -31.53 -11.44
C LEU A 84 -44.44 -31.59 -12.70
N ILE A 85 -43.75 -32.71 -12.97
CA ILE A 85 -42.82 -32.85 -14.11
C ILE A 85 -43.39 -33.73 -15.25
N ALA A 86 -44.55 -34.37 -15.03
CA ALA A 86 -45.19 -35.28 -15.99
C ALA A 86 -45.55 -34.70 -17.39
N PRO A 87 -45.78 -33.38 -17.61
CA PRO A 87 -46.13 -32.90 -18.95
C PRO A 87 -44.94 -32.69 -19.91
N TYR A 88 -43.68 -32.66 -19.43
CA TYR A 88 -42.52 -32.33 -20.27
C TYR A 88 -41.77 -33.54 -20.87
N ARG A 89 -42.27 -34.76 -20.66
CA ARG A 89 -41.65 -36.00 -21.19
C ARG A 89 -42.31 -36.60 -22.44
N LYS A 90 -43.29 -35.92 -23.04
CA LYS A 90 -43.88 -36.34 -24.32
C LYS A 90 -43.69 -35.22 -25.34
N ASN A 91 -42.52 -35.20 -25.99
CA ASN A 91 -42.32 -34.73 -27.36
C ASN A 91 -40.86 -34.96 -27.78
N GLN A 92 -40.41 -36.22 -27.77
CA GLN A 92 -39.28 -36.68 -28.60
C GLN A 92 -39.53 -38.13 -29.00
N ALA A 93 -40.25 -38.30 -30.10
CA ALA A 93 -40.24 -39.50 -30.93
C ALA A 93 -40.74 -39.08 -32.32
N GLY A 94 -39.79 -38.82 -33.22
CA GLY A 94 -40.02 -38.41 -34.59
C GLY A 94 -38.67 -38.26 -35.29
N GLU A 95 -38.24 -39.34 -35.93
CA GLU A 95 -37.14 -39.36 -36.90
C GLU A 95 -37.44 -38.36 -38.02
N ASP A 96 -36.49 -37.47 -38.33
CA ASP A 96 -36.23 -37.06 -39.70
C ASP A 96 -34.74 -36.67 -39.80
N SER A 97 -34.07 -37.37 -40.70
CA SER A 97 -32.67 -37.21 -41.08
C SER A 97 -32.45 -35.85 -41.77
N LEU A 98 -31.66 -34.99 -41.15
CA LEU A 98 -30.95 -33.91 -41.83
C LEU A 98 -29.45 -34.13 -41.60
N GLU A 99 -28.74 -34.28 -42.72
CA GLU A 99 -27.29 -34.43 -42.78
C GLU A 99 -26.64 -33.18 -42.16
N ASP A 100 -25.99 -33.35 -40.99
CA ASP A 100 -25.03 -32.39 -40.48
C ASP A 100 -23.82 -32.39 -41.44
N GLU A 101 -23.65 -31.32 -42.20
CA GLU A 101 -22.35 -31.02 -42.79
C GLU A 101 -21.34 -30.87 -41.63
N PRO A 102 -20.25 -31.65 -41.61
CA PRO A 102 -19.25 -31.50 -40.57
C PRO A 102 -18.66 -30.10 -40.64
N GLU A 103 -18.66 -29.37 -39.52
CA GLU A 103 -17.80 -28.21 -39.33
C GLU A 103 -16.39 -28.61 -39.78
N GLU A 104 -15.87 -27.92 -40.79
CA GLU A 104 -14.51 -28.10 -41.29
C GLU A 104 -13.55 -27.85 -40.12
N ILE A 105 -13.09 -28.94 -39.49
CA ILE A 105 -11.94 -28.92 -38.60
C ILE A 105 -10.76 -28.52 -39.48
N VAL A 106 -10.46 -27.22 -39.50
CA VAL A 106 -9.29 -26.69 -40.19
C VAL A 106 -8.08 -27.47 -39.65
N PRO A 107 -7.38 -28.25 -40.49
CA PRO A 107 -6.25 -29.02 -40.01
C PRO A 107 -5.19 -28.06 -39.47
N PRO A 108 -4.51 -28.38 -38.35
CA PRO A 108 -3.49 -27.50 -37.80
C PRO A 108 -2.42 -27.26 -38.88
N PRO A 109 -2.05 -26.00 -39.18
CA PRO A 109 -1.10 -25.71 -40.22
C PRO A 109 0.26 -26.34 -39.87
N LYS A 110 0.95 -26.87 -40.87
CA LYS A 110 2.24 -27.60 -40.75
C LYS A 110 3.40 -26.80 -40.13
N ASN A 111 3.21 -25.52 -39.78
CA ASN A 111 4.23 -24.61 -39.24
C ASN A 111 3.77 -23.91 -37.95
N GLU A 112 3.18 -24.61 -36.99
CA GLU A 112 3.00 -24.05 -35.64
C GLU A 112 4.33 -24.03 -34.87
N PRO A 113 4.72 -22.90 -34.25
CA PRO A 113 5.94 -22.85 -33.45
C PRO A 113 5.79 -23.80 -32.26
N GLY A 114 6.78 -24.67 -32.02
CA GLY A 114 6.82 -25.54 -30.84
C GLY A 114 6.90 -24.72 -29.54
N ILE A 115 6.38 -25.27 -28.42
CA ILE A 115 6.63 -24.67 -27.10
C ILE A 115 8.02 -25.07 -26.65
N MET A 116 8.87 -24.10 -26.31
CA MET A 116 10.06 -24.39 -25.52
C MET A 116 9.77 -24.13 -24.05
N LEU A 117 9.86 -25.17 -23.23
CA LEU A 117 9.73 -25.04 -21.79
C LEU A 117 11.06 -24.56 -21.21
N LYS A 118 11.02 -23.45 -20.49
CA LYS A 118 12.15 -23.02 -19.67
C LYS A 118 12.13 -23.79 -18.36
N GLU A 119 13.27 -24.36 -18.00
CA GLU A 119 13.45 -24.95 -16.69
C GLU A 119 13.22 -23.87 -15.61
N THR A 120 12.37 -24.20 -14.66
CA THR A 120 12.14 -23.39 -13.47
C THR A 120 13.27 -23.63 -12.48
N VAL A 121 13.57 -22.62 -11.66
CA VAL A 121 14.67 -22.74 -10.69
C VAL A 121 14.26 -23.76 -9.62
N ARG A 122 14.99 -24.88 -9.54
CA ARG A 122 14.92 -25.81 -8.40
C ARG A 122 15.97 -25.36 -7.39
N GLU A 123 15.51 -24.72 -6.32
CA GLU A 123 16.39 -24.26 -5.25
C GLU A 123 16.70 -25.40 -4.28
N ALA A 124 17.96 -25.50 -3.87
CA ALA A 124 18.36 -26.42 -2.81
C ALA A 124 17.68 -26.01 -1.50
N ILE A 125 17.10 -27.00 -0.82
CA ILE A 125 16.55 -26.81 0.53
C ILE A 125 17.74 -26.70 1.48
N ALA A 126 17.79 -25.57 2.19
CA ALA A 126 18.74 -25.29 3.25
C ALA A 126 18.03 -25.41 4.58
N ASP A 127 18.57 -26.18 5.53
CA ASP A 127 18.00 -26.18 6.87
C ASP A 127 18.41 -24.89 7.59
N LEU A 128 17.44 -24.00 7.85
CA LEU A 128 17.70 -22.76 8.57
C LEU A 128 18.15 -23.03 10.01
N ASP A 129 17.80 -24.19 10.57
CA ASP A 129 18.10 -24.57 11.95
C ASP A 129 19.53 -25.08 12.16
N ASP A 130 20.28 -25.32 11.07
CA ASP A 130 21.73 -25.62 11.13
C ASP A 130 22.57 -24.47 11.72
N ARG A 131 22.02 -23.26 11.78
CA ARG A 131 22.71 -22.10 12.37
C ARG A 131 22.76 -22.22 13.89
N ASN A 132 23.57 -21.36 14.52
CA ASN A 132 23.50 -21.25 15.98
C ASN A 132 22.17 -20.60 16.42
N LEU A 133 21.21 -21.44 16.80
CA LEU A 133 19.89 -21.00 17.28
C LEU A 133 19.95 -20.31 18.64
N LYS A 134 21.01 -20.51 19.44
CA LYS A 134 21.14 -19.92 20.78
C LYS A 134 22.18 -18.83 20.79
N VAL A 135 21.76 -17.61 21.09
CA VAL A 135 22.64 -16.45 21.18
C VAL A 135 22.51 -15.81 22.56
N GLN A 136 23.61 -15.26 23.05
CA GLN A 136 23.59 -14.42 24.23
C GLN A 136 23.35 -12.98 23.80
N THR A 137 22.31 -12.36 24.36
CA THR A 137 21.99 -10.95 24.10
C THR A 137 22.93 -10.03 24.88
N LYS A 138 22.95 -8.75 24.52
CA LYS A 138 23.73 -7.71 25.22
C LYS A 138 23.34 -7.56 26.68
N ALA A 139 22.07 -7.79 26.99
CA ALA A 139 21.58 -7.82 28.38
C ALA A 139 21.95 -9.12 29.13
N HIS A 140 22.82 -9.96 28.57
CA HIS A 140 23.19 -11.29 29.05
C HIS A 140 22.00 -12.24 29.26
N VAL A 141 20.89 -11.98 28.57
CA VAL A 141 19.73 -12.88 28.54
C VAL A 141 19.92 -13.88 27.40
N PRO A 142 19.81 -15.20 27.63
CA PRO A 142 19.86 -16.18 26.56
C PRO A 142 18.61 -16.01 25.67
N TYR A 143 18.81 -15.92 24.36
CA TYR A 143 17.75 -15.89 23.38
C TYR A 143 17.90 -17.06 22.42
N GLN A 144 16.79 -17.72 22.12
CA GLN A 144 16.71 -18.78 21.15
C GLN A 144 15.88 -18.34 19.95
N PHE A 145 16.47 -18.42 18.76
CA PHE A 145 15.74 -18.23 17.52
C PHE A 145 14.65 -19.30 17.35
N PRO A 146 13.50 -18.95 16.76
CA PRO A 146 12.47 -19.91 16.42
C PRO A 146 13.00 -20.91 15.39
N SER A 147 12.65 -22.17 15.58
CA SER A 147 12.92 -23.26 14.63
C SER A 147 11.89 -23.24 13.50
N VAL A 148 12.31 -23.62 12.29
CA VAL A 148 11.40 -23.73 11.14
C VAL A 148 10.40 -24.88 11.29
N ASP A 149 10.56 -25.76 12.27
CA ASP A 149 9.59 -26.81 12.61
C ASP A 149 8.30 -26.26 13.24
N LEU A 150 8.29 -25.00 13.65
CA LEU A 150 7.06 -24.30 14.04
C LEU A 150 6.14 -23.99 12.84
N LEU A 151 6.63 -24.20 11.61
CA LEU A 151 5.95 -23.84 10.37
C LEU A 151 5.49 -25.10 9.62
N THR A 152 4.40 -24.94 8.87
CA THR A 152 3.83 -26.00 8.05
C THR A 152 4.76 -26.36 6.90
N GLU A 153 4.87 -27.65 6.61
CA GLU A 153 5.63 -28.12 5.45
C GLU A 153 5.05 -27.60 4.13
N PRO A 154 5.88 -27.36 3.11
CA PRO A 154 5.42 -27.13 1.75
C PRO A 154 4.66 -28.35 1.23
N ASP A 155 3.66 -28.14 0.38
CA ASP A 155 2.95 -29.24 -0.26
C ASP A 155 3.92 -29.96 -1.23
N ASP A 156 4.06 -31.29 -1.11
CA ASP A 156 5.09 -32.12 -1.79
C ASP A 156 4.98 -32.20 -3.33
N ASP A 157 3.92 -31.65 -3.92
CA ASP A 157 3.67 -31.71 -5.36
C ASP A 157 4.56 -30.71 -6.11
N PHE A 158 5.81 -31.10 -6.38
CA PHE A 158 6.69 -30.37 -7.30
C PHE A 158 6.44 -30.68 -8.78
N ASP A 159 5.48 -31.56 -9.10
CA ASP A 159 5.13 -31.87 -10.49
C ASP A 159 4.10 -30.90 -11.09
N SER A 160 4.38 -30.61 -12.35
CA SER A 160 4.07 -29.43 -13.14
C SER A 160 2.60 -29.27 -13.50
N VAL A 161 2.20 -28.04 -13.81
CA VAL A 161 1.15 -27.79 -14.82
C VAL A 161 1.29 -28.83 -15.93
N SER A 162 0.23 -29.58 -16.24
CA SER A 162 0.38 -30.72 -17.17
C SER A 162 0.86 -30.20 -18.53
N LEU A 163 1.71 -30.98 -19.20
CA LEU A 163 2.10 -30.66 -20.59
C LEU A 163 0.87 -30.45 -21.48
N GLU A 164 -0.19 -31.21 -21.20
CA GLU A 164 -1.51 -31.06 -21.83
C GLU A 164 -2.13 -29.68 -21.59
N GLU A 165 -2.13 -29.16 -20.36
CA GLU A 165 -2.63 -27.81 -20.04
C GLU A 165 -1.80 -26.73 -20.75
N LEU A 166 -0.48 -26.90 -20.82
CA LEU A 166 0.40 -25.97 -21.51
C LEU A 166 0.16 -25.95 -23.01
N ASP A 167 0.03 -27.12 -23.64
CA ASP A 167 -0.27 -27.25 -25.06
C ASP A 167 -1.67 -26.73 -25.39
N GLU A 168 -2.67 -26.98 -24.54
CA GLU A 168 -4.02 -26.45 -24.71
C GLU A 168 -4.05 -24.93 -24.62
N ASN A 169 -3.44 -24.35 -23.58
CA ASN A 169 -3.36 -22.90 -23.39
C ASN A 169 -2.60 -22.23 -24.54
N LYS A 170 -1.50 -22.83 -25.00
CA LYS A 170 -0.76 -22.37 -26.18
C LYS A 170 -1.61 -22.41 -27.44
N ARG A 171 -2.33 -23.50 -27.69
CA ARG A 171 -3.21 -23.64 -28.86
C ARG A 171 -4.28 -22.54 -28.86
N LYS A 172 -4.99 -22.37 -27.74
CA LYS A 172 -6.00 -21.32 -27.59
C LYS A 172 -5.41 -19.93 -27.79
N LEU A 173 -4.23 -19.65 -27.22
CA LEU A 173 -3.55 -18.36 -27.33
C LEU A 173 -3.19 -18.05 -28.79
N LEU A 174 -2.56 -19.00 -29.50
CA LEU A 174 -2.18 -18.82 -30.91
C LEU A 174 -3.39 -18.69 -31.83
N GLU A 175 -4.44 -19.48 -31.61
CA GLU A 175 -5.69 -19.42 -32.37
C GLU A 175 -6.33 -18.02 -32.26
N LYS A 176 -6.42 -17.47 -31.06
CA LYS A 176 -6.96 -16.13 -30.84
C LYS A 176 -6.11 -15.04 -31.46
N LEU A 177 -4.80 -15.09 -31.27
CA LEU A 177 -3.90 -14.11 -31.89
C LEU A 177 -4.00 -14.13 -33.42
N ARG A 178 -4.16 -15.32 -34.03
CA ARG A 178 -4.41 -15.45 -35.48
C ARG A 178 -5.70 -14.79 -35.94
N ILE A 179 -6.80 -14.91 -35.20
CA ILE A 179 -8.08 -14.24 -35.52
C ILE A 179 -7.88 -12.72 -35.64
N TYR A 180 -7.04 -12.14 -34.79
CA TYR A 180 -6.70 -10.71 -34.84
C TYR A 180 -5.55 -10.36 -35.79
N LYS A 181 -5.13 -11.32 -36.63
CA LYS A 181 -4.02 -11.19 -37.59
C LYS A 181 -2.70 -10.79 -36.91
N ILE A 182 -2.41 -11.44 -35.79
CA ILE A 182 -1.17 -11.30 -35.04
C ILE A 182 -0.38 -12.60 -35.19
N GLU A 183 0.73 -12.53 -35.92
CA GLU A 183 1.59 -13.67 -36.16
C GLU A 183 2.69 -13.76 -35.08
N VAL A 184 2.83 -14.95 -34.50
CA VAL A 184 3.82 -15.28 -33.48
C VAL A 184 4.86 -16.20 -34.11
N VAL A 185 6.12 -15.79 -34.08
CA VAL A 185 7.26 -16.51 -34.66
C VAL A 185 7.75 -17.60 -33.70
N LYS A 186 7.82 -17.29 -32.42
CA LYS A 186 8.36 -18.18 -31.38
C LYS A 186 7.59 -18.01 -30.08
N ILE A 187 7.39 -19.13 -29.38
CA ILE A 187 6.74 -19.18 -28.08
C ILE A 187 7.58 -19.97 -27.07
N GLU A 188 7.84 -19.37 -25.91
CA GLU A 188 8.49 -20.02 -24.78
C GLU A 188 7.58 -19.95 -23.56
N ALA A 189 7.55 -21.00 -22.74
CA ALA A 189 6.70 -21.05 -21.55
C ALA A 189 7.55 -21.22 -20.29
N THR A 190 7.26 -20.42 -19.25
CA THR A 190 7.85 -20.56 -17.91
C THR A 190 6.73 -20.77 -16.91
N VAL A 191 6.73 -21.90 -16.22
CA VAL A 191 5.66 -22.29 -15.29
C VAL A 191 5.96 -21.77 -13.89
N GLY A 192 5.15 -20.84 -13.39
CA GLY A 192 5.24 -20.34 -12.02
C GLY A 192 4.25 -21.01 -11.06
N PRO A 193 4.28 -20.64 -9.77
CA PRO A 193 3.36 -21.20 -8.76
C PRO A 193 1.87 -20.94 -9.05
N ARG A 194 1.52 -19.74 -9.54
CA ARG A 194 0.12 -19.37 -9.84
C ARG A 194 -0.18 -19.07 -11.30
N VAL A 195 0.83 -18.68 -12.07
CA VAL A 195 0.70 -18.30 -13.47
C VAL A 195 1.79 -18.94 -14.30
N THR A 196 1.50 -19.17 -15.57
CA THR A 196 2.48 -19.52 -16.59
C THR A 196 2.74 -18.30 -17.46
N LEU A 197 4.00 -17.91 -17.60
CA LEU A 197 4.42 -16.85 -18.51
C LEU A 197 4.69 -17.45 -19.90
N PHE A 198 3.91 -17.04 -20.89
CA PHE A 198 4.19 -17.27 -22.30
C PHE A 198 4.94 -16.08 -22.88
N GLU A 199 6.20 -16.26 -23.26
CA GLU A 199 6.99 -15.27 -24.00
C GLU A 199 6.75 -15.45 -25.50
N LEU A 200 6.18 -14.43 -26.14
CA LEU A 200 5.81 -14.42 -27.55
C LEU A 200 6.75 -13.50 -28.33
N GLU A 201 7.51 -14.07 -29.26
CA GLU A 201 8.26 -13.30 -30.25
C GLU A 201 7.36 -13.03 -31.46
N LEU A 202 7.13 -11.75 -31.76
CA LEU A 202 6.18 -11.32 -32.80
C LEU A 202 6.87 -11.17 -34.14
N ALA A 203 6.08 -11.30 -35.21
CA ALA A 203 6.54 -10.90 -36.54
C ALA A 203 6.88 -9.39 -36.58
N PRO A 204 7.89 -8.96 -37.37
CA PRO A 204 8.41 -7.59 -37.37
C PRO A 204 7.39 -6.49 -37.69
N ASP A 205 6.29 -6.83 -38.35
CA ASP A 205 5.21 -5.94 -38.79
C ASP A 205 4.10 -5.77 -37.74
N VAL A 206 4.11 -6.56 -36.66
CA VAL A 206 3.10 -6.51 -35.60
C VAL A 206 3.44 -5.43 -34.56
N LYS A 207 2.55 -4.45 -34.40
CA LYS A 207 2.65 -3.46 -33.32
C LYS A 207 2.28 -4.08 -31.97
N VAL A 208 3.17 -3.91 -30.98
CA VAL A 208 2.97 -4.36 -29.59
C VAL A 208 1.66 -3.85 -28.98
N SER A 209 1.25 -2.61 -29.29
CA SER A 209 -0.01 -2.03 -28.80
C SER A 209 -1.25 -2.81 -29.19
N ARG A 210 -1.22 -3.59 -30.29
CA ARG A 210 -2.35 -4.43 -30.70
C ARG A 210 -2.56 -5.58 -29.73
N ILE A 211 -1.50 -6.18 -29.20
CA ILE A 211 -1.62 -7.28 -28.23
C ILE A 211 -2.08 -6.75 -26.88
N VAL A 212 -1.54 -5.61 -26.44
CA VAL A 212 -1.97 -4.97 -25.19
C VAL A 212 -3.46 -4.61 -25.23
N ALA A 213 -4.00 -4.25 -26.39
CA ALA A 213 -5.43 -3.97 -26.56
C ALA A 213 -6.33 -5.22 -26.49
N LEU A 214 -5.76 -6.42 -26.65
CA LEU A 214 -6.49 -7.69 -26.60
C LEU A 214 -6.49 -8.33 -25.21
N GLU A 215 -6.06 -7.61 -24.17
CA GLU A 215 -5.97 -8.10 -22.79
C GLU A 215 -7.28 -8.77 -22.32
N ASP A 216 -8.41 -8.07 -22.46
CA ASP A 216 -9.73 -8.56 -22.02
C ASP A 216 -10.25 -9.70 -22.91
N ASP A 217 -10.04 -9.60 -24.23
CA ASP A 217 -10.44 -10.63 -25.20
C ASP A 217 -9.66 -11.94 -25.00
N LEU A 218 -8.36 -11.84 -24.71
CA LEU A 218 -7.51 -12.98 -24.39
C LEU A 218 -7.92 -13.60 -23.06
N ALA A 219 -8.23 -12.78 -22.04
CA ALA A 219 -8.71 -13.28 -20.75
C ALA A 219 -10.00 -14.10 -20.91
N MET A 220 -10.96 -13.58 -21.69
CA MET A 220 -12.20 -14.29 -22.02
C MET A 220 -11.92 -15.61 -22.74
N ALA A 221 -11.00 -15.61 -23.71
CA ALA A 221 -10.69 -16.82 -24.48
C ALA A 221 -9.98 -17.91 -23.67
N MET A 222 -9.16 -17.53 -22.69
CA MET A 222 -8.50 -18.50 -21.80
C MET A 222 -9.39 -18.91 -20.63
N SER A 223 -10.64 -18.44 -20.56
CA SER A 223 -11.52 -18.61 -19.39
C SER A 223 -10.86 -18.13 -18.09
N ALA A 224 -10.01 -17.11 -18.19
CA ALA A 224 -9.24 -16.58 -17.08
C ALA A 224 -9.95 -15.36 -16.47
N ARG A 225 -9.87 -15.22 -15.15
CA ARG A 225 -10.41 -14.04 -14.43
C ARG A 225 -9.72 -12.74 -14.85
N GLY A 226 -8.47 -12.83 -15.29
CA GLY A 226 -7.63 -11.74 -15.78
C GLY A 226 -6.33 -12.31 -16.34
N ILE A 227 -5.74 -11.61 -17.30
CA ILE A 227 -4.44 -11.92 -17.90
C ILE A 227 -3.58 -10.67 -17.84
N ARG A 228 -2.31 -10.84 -17.50
CA ARG A 228 -1.36 -9.72 -17.49
C ARG A 228 -0.43 -9.80 -18.69
N ILE A 229 -0.38 -8.72 -19.46
CA ILE A 229 0.49 -8.58 -20.64
C ILE A 229 1.68 -7.69 -20.30
N ILE A 230 2.90 -8.20 -20.48
CA ILE A 230 4.16 -7.49 -20.28
C ILE A 230 4.73 -7.14 -21.66
N ALA A 231 4.72 -5.86 -22.01
CA ALA A 231 5.09 -5.42 -23.34
C ALA A 231 5.96 -4.14 -23.32
N PRO A 232 7.17 -4.15 -23.89
CA PRO A 232 8.03 -5.32 -24.15
C PRO A 232 8.61 -5.90 -22.84
N ILE A 233 8.99 -7.17 -22.85
CA ILE A 233 9.79 -7.76 -21.77
C ILE A 233 11.16 -7.07 -21.74
N PRO A 234 11.61 -6.53 -20.59
CA PRO A 234 12.93 -5.90 -20.48
C PRO A 234 14.05 -6.80 -21.00
N GLY A 235 14.89 -6.27 -21.89
CA GLY A 235 16.03 -6.99 -22.45
C GLY A 235 15.70 -8.05 -23.50
N LYS A 236 14.42 -8.21 -23.92
CA LYS A 236 14.00 -9.19 -24.94
C LYS A 236 13.09 -8.54 -25.99
N ASN A 237 13.14 -9.04 -27.23
CA ASN A 237 12.21 -8.67 -28.29
C ASN A 237 10.93 -9.53 -28.23
N ALA A 238 10.30 -9.59 -27.06
CA ALA A 238 9.16 -10.47 -26.81
C ALA A 238 8.08 -9.78 -25.97
N VAL A 239 6.85 -10.25 -26.14
CA VAL A 239 5.70 -9.88 -25.31
C VAL A 239 5.39 -11.04 -24.37
N GLY A 240 5.29 -10.77 -23.08
CA GLY A 240 4.92 -11.75 -22.07
C GLY A 240 3.41 -11.77 -21.86
N VAL A 241 2.80 -12.95 -21.85
CA VAL A 241 1.41 -13.15 -21.48
C VAL A 241 1.37 -14.10 -20.28
N GLU A 242 0.97 -13.58 -19.12
CA GLU A 242 0.86 -14.36 -17.88
C GLU A 242 -0.56 -14.93 -17.78
N ILE A 243 -0.68 -16.24 -17.94
CA ILE A 243 -1.96 -16.97 -17.89
C ILE A 243 -2.07 -17.69 -16.54
N PRO A 244 -3.20 -17.58 -15.80
CA PRO A 244 -3.41 -18.32 -14.57
C PRO A 244 -3.34 -19.84 -14.77
N ASN A 245 -2.68 -20.54 -13.86
CA ASN A 245 -2.69 -21.99 -13.84
C ASN A 245 -4.04 -22.50 -13.32
N SER A 246 -4.52 -23.63 -13.85
CA SER A 246 -5.78 -24.25 -13.41
C SER A 246 -5.74 -24.68 -11.95
N LYS A 247 -4.56 -25.09 -11.47
CA LYS A 247 -4.29 -25.45 -10.07
C LYS A 247 -3.20 -24.54 -9.48
N PRO A 248 -3.54 -23.36 -8.94
CA PRO A 248 -2.56 -22.47 -8.34
C PRO A 248 -2.02 -23.05 -7.03
N LYS A 249 -0.70 -22.97 -6.82
CA LYS A 249 -0.02 -23.49 -5.64
C LYS A 249 0.20 -22.41 -4.58
N THR A 250 0.11 -22.80 -3.32
CA THR A 250 0.43 -21.93 -2.18
C THR A 250 1.93 -22.00 -1.90
N VAL A 251 2.59 -20.86 -1.88
CA VAL A 251 4.00 -20.78 -1.46
C VAL A 251 4.04 -20.68 0.06
N ARG A 252 4.37 -21.76 0.78
CA ARG A 252 4.50 -21.73 2.25
C ARG A 252 5.74 -20.96 2.69
N ILE A 253 5.65 -20.17 3.77
CA ILE A 253 6.78 -19.38 4.28
C ILE A 253 7.98 -20.26 4.66
N LYS A 254 7.76 -21.48 5.16
CA LYS A 254 8.83 -22.44 5.46
C LYS A 254 9.74 -22.67 4.25
N SER A 255 9.17 -22.87 3.05
CA SER A 255 9.93 -23.07 1.81
C SER A 255 10.84 -21.91 1.43
N VAL A 256 10.49 -20.68 1.83
CA VAL A 256 11.23 -19.47 1.48
C VAL A 256 12.32 -19.19 2.51
N LEU A 257 12.02 -19.42 3.80
CA LEU A 257 12.98 -19.29 4.90
C LEU A 257 14.07 -20.38 4.86
N GLN A 258 13.73 -21.58 4.39
CA GLN A 258 14.67 -22.68 4.13
C GLN A 258 15.41 -22.54 2.78
N SER A 259 15.45 -21.36 2.17
CA SER A 259 16.27 -21.13 0.98
C SER A 259 17.72 -20.82 1.36
N GLU A 260 18.68 -21.31 0.56
CA GLU A 260 20.10 -20.94 0.70
C GLU A 260 20.30 -19.42 0.67
N LYS A 261 19.52 -18.71 -0.16
CA LYS A 261 19.54 -17.25 -0.26
C LYS A 261 19.19 -16.58 1.05
N PHE A 262 18.16 -17.05 1.75
CA PHE A 262 17.75 -16.46 3.01
C PHE A 262 18.72 -16.83 4.14
N LYS A 263 19.06 -18.12 4.30
CA LYS A 263 19.97 -18.62 5.34
C LYS A 263 21.32 -17.90 5.32
N ASN A 264 21.93 -17.77 4.13
CA ASN A 264 23.26 -17.18 3.96
C ASN A 264 23.23 -15.69 3.58
N SER A 265 22.07 -15.03 3.75
CA SER A 265 21.93 -13.63 3.43
C SER A 265 22.87 -12.75 4.26
N LYS A 266 23.48 -11.76 3.62
CA LYS A 266 24.27 -10.69 4.29
C LYS A 266 23.44 -9.43 4.52
N PHE A 267 22.12 -9.51 4.31
CA PHE A 267 21.22 -8.39 4.52
C PHE A 267 21.09 -8.06 6.00
N ILE A 268 20.76 -6.80 6.26
CA ILE A 268 20.64 -6.31 7.63
C ILE A 268 19.25 -6.62 8.16
N LEU A 269 18.24 -6.32 7.36
CA LEU A 269 16.82 -6.56 7.62
C LEU A 269 16.22 -7.34 6.44
N PRO A 270 16.58 -8.62 6.26
CA PRO A 270 16.06 -9.42 5.15
C PRO A 270 14.56 -9.66 5.29
N ILE A 271 13.86 -9.48 4.18
CA ILE A 271 12.46 -9.85 4.00
C ILE A 271 12.39 -10.96 2.96
N ALA A 272 11.83 -12.11 3.35
CA ALA A 272 11.58 -13.24 2.48
C ALA A 272 10.20 -13.12 1.84
N PHE A 273 10.09 -12.34 0.76
CA PHE A 273 8.79 -12.02 0.16
C PHE A 273 8.05 -13.26 -0.35
N GLY A 274 8.73 -14.17 -1.04
CA GLY A 274 8.04 -15.31 -1.66
C GLY A 274 8.79 -15.86 -2.87
N LYS A 275 8.05 -16.25 -3.91
CA LYS A 275 8.63 -16.80 -5.14
C LYS A 275 8.21 -16.02 -6.38
N THR A 276 9.12 -15.86 -7.33
CA THR A 276 8.82 -15.24 -8.64
C THR A 276 8.04 -16.20 -9.54
N ILE A 277 7.63 -15.72 -10.71
CA ILE A 277 7.05 -16.55 -11.79
C ILE A 277 7.98 -17.67 -12.27
N SER A 278 9.29 -17.57 -12.03
CA SER A 278 10.27 -18.61 -12.37
C SER A 278 10.50 -19.59 -11.21
N ASN A 279 9.66 -19.53 -10.17
CA ASN A 279 9.75 -20.31 -8.93
C ASN A 279 11.01 -20.03 -8.08
N GLU A 280 11.66 -18.90 -8.34
CA GLU A 280 12.86 -18.47 -7.62
C GLU A 280 12.47 -17.76 -6.31
N THR A 281 13.08 -18.12 -5.18
CA THR A 281 12.90 -17.38 -3.93
C THR A 281 13.44 -15.97 -4.07
N PHE A 282 12.56 -15.01 -3.78
CA PHE A 282 12.83 -13.59 -3.82
C PHE A 282 12.96 -13.05 -2.39
N ILE A 283 14.13 -12.49 -2.11
CA ILE A 283 14.47 -11.83 -0.85
C ILE A 283 15.00 -10.44 -1.12
N ASP A 284 14.74 -9.49 -0.22
CA ASP A 284 15.32 -8.14 -0.30
C ASP A 284 15.58 -7.57 1.11
N ASP A 285 16.34 -6.47 1.21
CA ASP A 285 16.79 -5.87 2.47
C ASP A 285 16.05 -4.55 2.77
N LEU A 286 15.24 -4.54 3.83
CA LEU A 286 14.52 -3.33 4.28
C LEU A 286 15.47 -2.17 4.60
N ALA A 287 16.71 -2.46 5.00
CA ALA A 287 17.70 -1.42 5.26
C ALA A 287 18.17 -0.70 3.97
N LYS A 288 18.06 -1.37 2.81
CA LYS A 288 18.44 -0.82 1.49
C LYS A 288 17.27 -0.15 0.77
N MET A 289 16.07 -0.72 0.91
CA MET A 289 14.79 -0.14 0.48
C MET A 289 14.11 0.53 1.69
N PRO A 290 14.60 1.73 2.10
CA PRO A 290 14.51 2.20 3.49
C PRO A 290 13.09 2.27 4.06
N HIS A 291 12.09 2.47 3.19
CA HIS A 291 10.68 2.49 3.54
C HIS A 291 9.89 1.73 2.48
N LEU A 292 8.90 0.96 2.92
CA LEU A 292 8.06 0.07 2.12
C LEU A 292 6.60 0.47 2.24
N LEU A 293 5.95 0.74 1.10
CA LEU A 293 4.51 0.98 1.02
C LEU A 293 3.82 -0.31 0.53
N ILE A 294 2.81 -0.79 1.25
CA ILE A 294 2.04 -1.98 0.91
C ILE A 294 0.58 -1.59 0.70
N ALA A 295 -0.01 -1.93 -0.43
CA ALA A 295 -1.43 -1.66 -0.67
C ALA A 295 -2.13 -2.83 -1.38
N GLY A 296 -3.44 -2.92 -1.19
CA GLY A 296 -4.26 -3.94 -1.84
C GLY A 296 -5.65 -4.04 -1.22
N SER A 297 -6.62 -4.55 -1.97
CA SER A 297 -8.00 -4.72 -1.49
C SER A 297 -8.10 -5.77 -0.37
N THR A 298 -9.21 -5.75 0.38
CA THR A 298 -9.49 -6.78 1.41
C THR A 298 -9.43 -8.18 0.80
N GLY A 299 -8.78 -9.12 1.50
CA GLY A 299 -8.62 -10.51 1.03
C GLY A 299 -7.56 -10.73 -0.06
N SER A 300 -6.89 -9.67 -0.54
CA SER A 300 -5.87 -9.79 -1.59
C SER A 300 -4.55 -10.44 -1.13
N GLY A 301 -4.28 -10.42 0.19
CA GLY A 301 -3.04 -10.94 0.78
C GLY A 301 -2.21 -9.91 1.56
N LYS A 302 -2.63 -8.64 1.63
CA LYS A 302 -1.93 -7.55 2.35
C LYS A 302 -1.49 -7.94 3.77
N SER A 303 -2.41 -8.40 4.60
CA SER A 303 -2.13 -8.72 6.01
C SER A 303 -1.15 -9.88 6.16
N VAL A 304 -1.28 -10.91 5.30
CA VAL A 304 -0.30 -12.01 5.21
C VAL A 304 1.07 -11.48 4.81
N GLY A 305 1.14 -10.49 3.90
CA GLY A 305 2.37 -9.79 3.54
C GLY A 305 3.05 -9.08 4.71
N ILE A 306 2.29 -8.37 5.55
CA ILE A 306 2.82 -7.72 6.76
C ILE A 306 3.35 -8.78 7.74
N ASN A 307 2.62 -9.87 7.93
CA ASN A 307 3.07 -11.00 8.73
C ASN A 307 4.32 -11.66 8.16
N THR A 308 4.46 -11.72 6.84
CA THR A 308 5.66 -12.23 6.16
C THR A 308 6.87 -11.35 6.46
N VAL A 309 6.71 -10.03 6.44
CA VAL A 309 7.77 -9.08 6.83
C VAL A 309 8.20 -9.29 8.28
N LEU A 310 7.25 -9.30 9.23
CA LEU A 310 7.54 -9.48 10.65
C LEU A 310 8.17 -10.84 10.94
N ALA A 311 7.61 -11.92 10.40
CA ALA A 311 8.14 -13.27 10.57
C ALA A 311 9.57 -13.37 10.01
N SER A 312 9.84 -12.84 8.82
CA SER A 312 11.20 -12.83 8.24
C SER A 312 12.21 -12.20 9.19
N LEU A 313 11.86 -11.05 9.78
CA LEU A 313 12.73 -10.34 10.71
C LEU A 313 12.88 -11.07 12.05
N ILE A 314 11.83 -11.71 12.58
CA ILE A 314 11.91 -12.49 13.83
C ILE A 314 12.74 -13.76 13.65
N TYR A 315 12.61 -14.43 12.50
CA TYR A 315 13.44 -15.59 12.16
C TYR A 315 14.89 -15.18 11.93
N PHE A 316 15.18 -13.99 11.38
CA PHE A 316 16.56 -13.63 11.03
C PHE A 316 17.30 -12.80 12.10
N CYS A 317 16.64 -11.85 12.73
CA CYS A 317 17.26 -10.86 13.60
C CYS A 317 17.05 -11.19 15.07
N SER A 318 18.11 -11.01 15.88
CA SER A 318 17.98 -11.05 17.33
C SER A 318 17.25 -9.80 17.84
N PRO A 319 16.65 -9.84 19.04
CA PRO A 319 15.99 -8.67 19.59
C PRO A 319 16.92 -7.48 19.87
N ASP A 320 18.23 -7.68 20.00
CA ASP A 320 19.20 -6.58 20.12
C ASP A 320 19.43 -5.86 18.79
N LYS A 321 19.16 -6.54 17.68
CA LYS A 321 19.36 -6.02 16.32
C LYS A 321 18.15 -5.25 15.82
N VAL A 322 16.93 -5.66 16.16
CA VAL A 322 15.70 -5.03 15.67
C VAL A 322 14.65 -4.85 16.77
N LYS A 323 13.98 -3.70 16.75
CA LYS A 323 12.79 -3.40 17.54
C LYS A 323 11.62 -2.99 16.65
N PHE A 324 10.40 -3.26 17.09
CA PHE A 324 9.17 -2.94 16.38
C PHE A 324 8.36 -1.86 17.08
N LEU A 325 7.89 -0.90 16.30
CA LEU A 325 6.84 0.04 16.67
C LEU A 325 5.62 -0.34 15.84
N LEU A 326 4.56 -0.84 16.49
CA LEU A 326 3.38 -1.37 15.80
C LEU A 326 2.17 -0.46 16.00
N ILE A 327 1.50 -0.10 14.90
CA ILE A 327 0.27 0.69 14.86
C ILE A 327 -0.80 -0.12 14.12
N ASP A 328 -1.85 -0.50 14.84
CA ASP A 328 -2.97 -1.32 14.36
C ASP A 328 -4.29 -0.70 14.83
N PRO A 329 -4.87 0.24 14.05
CA PRO A 329 -6.12 0.89 14.42
C PRO A 329 -7.32 -0.07 14.44
N LYS A 330 -7.22 -1.23 13.75
CA LYS A 330 -8.32 -2.20 13.64
C LYS A 330 -8.27 -3.27 14.74
N ARG A 331 -7.14 -3.45 15.44
CA ARG A 331 -6.93 -4.45 16.51
C ARG A 331 -7.12 -5.90 16.03
N VAL A 332 -6.81 -6.17 14.78
CA VAL A 332 -7.01 -7.51 14.18
C VAL A 332 -5.68 -8.14 13.84
N GLU A 333 -4.88 -7.45 13.02
CA GLU A 333 -3.77 -8.08 12.31
C GLU A 333 -2.50 -8.17 13.17
N LEU A 334 -2.20 -7.14 13.97
CA LEU A 334 -0.95 -7.07 14.73
C LEU A 334 -1.11 -7.52 16.18
N PHE A 335 -2.34 -7.71 16.67
CA PHE A 335 -2.62 -8.08 18.06
C PHE A 335 -1.81 -9.29 18.58
N PRO A 336 -1.61 -10.39 17.83
CA PRO A 336 -0.79 -11.53 18.29
C PRO A 336 0.64 -11.14 18.70
N TYR A 337 1.21 -10.10 18.08
CA TYR A 337 2.57 -9.63 18.36
C TYR A 337 2.71 -8.91 19.70
N GLN A 338 1.61 -8.63 20.42
CA GLN A 338 1.67 -8.05 21.78
C GLN A 338 2.50 -8.94 22.73
N LYS A 339 2.53 -10.25 22.48
CA LYS A 339 3.35 -11.23 23.19
C LYS A 339 4.86 -10.96 23.09
N LEU A 340 5.31 -10.16 22.12
CA LEU A 340 6.72 -9.81 21.91
C LEU A 340 7.19 -8.61 22.76
N LYS A 341 6.35 -8.07 23.66
CA LYS A 341 6.62 -6.86 24.45
C LYS A 341 7.94 -6.87 25.24
N ASN A 342 8.40 -8.06 25.66
CA ASN A 342 9.62 -8.19 26.45
C ASN A 342 10.87 -8.46 25.59
N HIS A 343 10.72 -8.52 24.28
CA HIS A 343 11.78 -8.89 23.35
C HIS A 343 11.93 -7.85 22.24
N PHE A 344 10.91 -7.71 21.39
CA PHE A 344 11.02 -6.93 20.17
C PHE A 344 10.29 -5.59 20.19
N LEU A 345 9.25 -5.40 21.01
CA LEU A 345 8.50 -4.14 20.96
C LEU A 345 9.25 -3.00 21.66
N VAL A 346 9.09 -1.80 21.12
CA VAL A 346 9.47 -0.56 21.81
C VAL A 346 8.48 -0.24 22.92
N LYS A 347 8.96 0.48 23.94
CA LYS A 347 8.12 1.02 25.02
C LYS A 347 8.06 2.54 24.92
N TYR A 348 6.96 3.12 25.36
CA TYR A 348 6.80 4.55 25.52
C TYR A 348 6.76 4.88 27.01
N LYS A 349 7.22 6.08 27.37
CA LYS A 349 7.17 6.54 28.75
C LYS A 349 5.75 6.83 29.23
N ASP A 350 4.94 7.45 28.37
CA ASP A 350 3.61 7.95 28.72
C ASP A 350 2.46 7.13 28.09
N LEU A 351 2.76 5.99 27.45
CA LEU A 351 1.75 5.07 26.92
C LEU A 351 1.94 3.66 27.50
N GLU A 352 0.86 3.09 28.03
CA GLU A 352 0.85 1.71 28.52
C GLU A 352 0.70 0.70 27.37
N GLU A 353 -0.03 1.07 26.31
CA GLU A 353 -0.25 0.26 25.12
C GLU A 353 1.07 0.03 24.35
N GLN A 354 1.35 -1.23 24.03
CA GLN A 354 2.53 -1.63 23.25
C GLN A 354 2.26 -1.61 21.74
N ILE A 355 1.04 -1.96 21.36
CA ILE A 355 0.52 -1.84 20.00
C ILE A 355 -0.45 -0.68 20.02
N ILE A 356 -0.19 0.34 19.21
CA ILE A 356 -0.96 1.56 19.23
C ILE A 356 -2.22 1.38 18.40
N THR A 357 -3.37 1.63 19.02
CA THR A 357 -4.69 1.42 18.39
C THR A 357 -5.46 2.72 18.15
N ASP A 358 -5.12 3.79 18.85
CA ASP A 358 -5.75 5.10 18.74
C ASP A 358 -4.92 6.05 17.88
N THR A 359 -5.58 6.84 17.02
CA THR A 359 -4.90 7.76 16.09
C THR A 359 -4.10 8.85 16.81
N SER A 360 -4.60 9.40 17.92
CA SER A 360 -3.89 10.44 18.67
C SER A 360 -2.63 9.89 19.31
N LYS A 361 -2.72 8.67 19.86
CA LYS A 361 -1.56 7.93 20.38
C LYS A 361 -0.58 7.55 19.26
N ALA A 362 -1.07 7.29 18.06
CA ALA A 362 -0.23 6.98 16.90
C ALA A 362 0.60 8.20 16.45
N VAL A 363 0.01 9.40 16.45
CA VAL A 363 0.76 10.65 16.24
C VAL A 363 1.85 10.82 17.30
N TYR A 364 1.54 10.57 18.58
CA TYR A 364 2.55 10.60 19.65
C TYR A 364 3.68 9.59 19.39
N ALA A 365 3.36 8.35 19.00
CA ALA A 365 4.34 7.31 18.72
C ALA A 365 5.25 7.68 17.53
N LEU A 366 4.69 8.24 16.45
CA LEU A 366 5.45 8.71 15.29
C LEU A 366 6.40 9.86 15.67
N LYS A 367 5.91 10.85 16.43
CA LYS A 367 6.76 11.95 16.93
C LYS A 367 7.84 11.47 17.91
N SER A 368 7.56 10.42 18.69
CA SER A 368 8.58 9.77 19.53
C SER A 368 9.69 9.14 18.68
N ALA A 369 9.33 8.51 17.56
CA ALA A 369 10.30 7.96 16.61
C ALA A 369 11.11 9.06 15.92
N GLU A 370 10.52 10.23 15.61
CA GLU A 370 11.27 11.39 15.10
C GLU A 370 12.29 11.90 16.12
N LYS A 371 11.90 11.96 17.40
CA LYS A 371 12.82 12.39 18.45
C LYS A 371 13.98 11.41 18.64
N GLU A 372 13.71 10.12 18.50
CA GLU A 372 14.77 9.10 18.47
C GLU A 372 15.68 9.25 17.23
N MET A 373 15.11 9.58 16.05
CA MET A 373 15.89 9.89 14.85
C MET A 373 16.87 11.05 15.09
N GLU A 374 16.40 12.16 15.68
CA GLU A 374 17.22 13.32 16.05
C GLU A 374 18.35 12.92 17.01
N ARG A 375 18.01 12.21 18.09
CA ARG A 375 18.97 11.75 19.09
C ARG A 375 20.06 10.87 18.48
N ARG A 376 19.69 9.97 17.55
CA ARG A 376 20.65 9.14 16.83
C ARG A 376 21.57 9.99 15.97
N TYR A 377 21.06 10.97 15.23
CA TYR A 377 21.90 11.88 14.46
C TYR A 377 22.91 12.64 15.32
N GLU A 378 22.49 13.13 16.49
CA GLU A 378 23.42 13.75 17.45
C GLU A 378 24.52 12.78 17.91
N ARG A 379 24.17 11.53 18.21
CA ARG A 379 25.14 10.49 18.57
C ARG A 379 26.13 10.21 17.44
N LEU A 380 25.64 10.05 16.21
CA LEU A 380 26.48 9.81 15.02
C LEU A 380 27.44 10.98 14.79
N ALA A 381 26.96 12.23 14.90
CA ALA A 381 27.75 13.44 14.72
C ALA A 381 28.86 13.56 15.78
N LYS A 382 28.55 13.28 17.06
CA LYS A 382 29.53 13.32 18.16
C LYS A 382 30.73 12.41 17.94
N VAL A 383 30.52 11.25 17.32
CA VAL A 383 31.58 10.25 17.09
C VAL A 383 32.16 10.26 15.65
N GLY A 384 31.64 11.16 14.80
CA GLY A 384 32.13 11.39 13.44
C GLY A 384 31.77 10.30 12.42
N VAL A 385 30.64 9.61 12.57
CA VAL A 385 30.18 8.57 11.63
C VAL A 385 28.92 9.00 10.89
N ARG A 386 28.67 8.43 9.70
CA ARG A 386 27.57 8.85 8.81
C ARG A 386 26.30 8.04 8.93
N ASN A 387 26.37 6.83 9.49
CA ASN A 387 25.22 5.93 9.57
C ASN A 387 25.34 4.98 10.77
N ILE A 388 24.21 4.35 11.11
CA ILE A 388 24.10 3.40 12.21
C ILE A 388 25.02 2.18 12.06
N GLN A 389 25.28 1.70 10.84
CA GLN A 389 26.16 0.55 10.60
C GLN A 389 27.58 0.87 11.07
N ALA A 390 28.14 1.98 10.61
CA ALA A 390 29.46 2.46 11.02
C ALA A 390 29.53 2.78 12.52
N PHE A 391 28.42 3.22 13.12
CA PHE A 391 28.34 3.38 14.58
C PHE A 391 28.43 2.04 15.30
N ASN A 392 27.61 1.07 14.89
CA ASN A 392 27.52 -0.24 15.53
C ASN A 392 28.81 -1.06 15.37
N GLU A 393 29.49 -0.95 14.21
CA GLU A 393 30.81 -1.53 13.98
C GLU A 393 31.88 -0.92 14.88
N LYS A 394 31.84 0.39 15.09
CA LYS A 394 32.81 1.13 15.92
C LYS A 394 32.56 0.97 17.41
N PHE A 395 31.30 0.82 17.82
CA PHE A 395 30.88 0.69 19.22
C PHE A 395 29.93 -0.51 19.40
N PRO A 396 30.45 -1.77 19.36
CA PRO A 396 29.62 -2.97 19.44
C PRO A 396 28.81 -3.08 20.74
N ASP A 397 29.40 -2.65 21.85
CA ASP A 397 28.75 -2.68 23.18
C ASP A 397 27.62 -1.64 23.31
N GLU A 398 27.65 -0.59 22.50
CA GLU A 398 26.63 0.47 22.44
C GLU A 398 25.74 0.38 21.20
N GLU A 399 25.83 -0.70 20.42
CA GLU A 399 25.14 -0.78 19.13
C GLU A 399 23.64 -0.52 19.32
N MET A 400 23.12 0.33 18.46
CA MET A 400 21.72 0.72 18.43
C MET A 400 20.92 -0.28 17.59
N PRO A 401 19.74 -0.73 18.06
CA PRO A 401 18.88 -1.57 17.26
C PRO A 401 18.30 -0.78 16.09
N TYR A 402 18.03 -1.46 14.99
CA TYR A 402 17.14 -0.95 13.95
C TYR A 402 15.71 -0.87 14.49
N ILE A 403 14.97 0.17 14.14
CA ILE A 403 13.55 0.31 14.50
C ILE A 403 12.73 0.17 13.23
N VAL A 404 11.82 -0.80 13.21
CA VAL A 404 10.86 -0.98 12.12
C VAL A 404 9.49 -0.54 12.60
N VAL A 405 9.02 0.57 12.04
CA VAL A 405 7.69 1.15 12.29
C VAL A 405 6.71 0.52 11.32
N VAL A 406 5.73 -0.21 11.82
CA VAL A 406 4.71 -0.90 11.01
C VAL A 406 3.35 -0.26 11.27
N ILE A 407 2.71 0.20 10.19
CA ILE A 407 1.36 0.76 10.22
C ILE A 407 0.48 -0.14 9.36
N ASP A 408 -0.50 -0.84 9.94
CA ASP A 408 -1.35 -1.78 9.19
C ASP A 408 -2.33 -1.07 8.25
N GLU A 409 -2.97 0.01 8.71
CA GLU A 409 -3.95 0.76 7.92
C GLU A 409 -3.73 2.27 8.07
N LEU A 410 -2.97 2.84 7.14
CA LEU A 410 -2.73 4.28 7.09
C LEU A 410 -4.03 5.08 6.92
N ALA A 411 -4.98 4.56 6.14
CA ALA A 411 -6.18 5.31 5.79
C ALA A 411 -7.02 5.71 7.00
N ASP A 412 -7.14 4.84 8.00
CA ASP A 412 -7.92 5.10 9.22
C ASP A 412 -7.33 6.28 10.01
N MET A 413 -6.00 6.42 9.96
CA MET A 413 -5.29 7.54 10.57
C MET A 413 -5.40 8.82 9.74
N MET A 414 -5.26 8.73 8.41
CA MET A 414 -5.30 9.89 7.50
C MET A 414 -6.66 10.57 7.48
N ILE A 415 -7.75 9.81 7.59
CA ILE A 415 -9.11 10.36 7.67
C ILE A 415 -9.32 11.18 8.96
N THR A 416 -8.68 10.76 10.04
CA THR A 416 -8.90 11.31 11.38
C THR A 416 -7.96 12.48 11.70
N ALA A 417 -6.68 12.34 11.34
CA ALA A 417 -5.59 13.24 11.74
C ALA A 417 -4.64 13.56 10.57
N GLY A 418 -5.13 13.51 9.33
CA GLY A 418 -4.41 13.66 8.06
C GLY A 418 -3.01 14.26 8.15
N ARG A 419 -2.92 15.59 8.31
CA ARG A 419 -1.64 16.30 8.32
C ARG A 419 -0.72 15.92 9.49
N ASP A 420 -1.27 15.73 10.68
CA ASP A 420 -0.51 15.36 11.89
C ASP A 420 0.11 13.96 11.80
N VAL A 421 -0.41 13.11 10.90
CA VAL A 421 0.11 11.78 10.60
C VAL A 421 1.06 11.82 9.41
N GLU A 422 0.70 12.52 8.34
CA GLU A 422 1.49 12.61 7.11
C GLU A 422 2.85 13.27 7.33
N GLU A 423 2.90 14.34 8.12
CA GLU A 423 4.13 15.11 8.34
C GLU A 423 5.23 14.28 9.04
N PRO A 424 4.98 13.60 10.18
CA PRO A 424 5.97 12.71 10.78
C PRO A 424 6.37 11.54 9.88
N ILE A 425 5.43 10.94 9.13
CA ILE A 425 5.74 9.85 8.20
C ILE A 425 6.68 10.35 7.10
N ALA A 426 6.40 11.50 6.51
CA ALA A 426 7.24 12.10 5.47
C ALA A 426 8.63 12.43 6.01
N ARG A 427 8.72 13.06 7.19
CA ARG A 427 9.99 13.45 7.82
C ARG A 427 10.85 12.24 8.17
N LEU A 428 10.26 11.20 8.75
CA LEU A 428 10.95 9.93 8.99
C LEU A 428 11.40 9.28 7.68
N ALA A 429 10.53 9.22 6.68
CA ALA A 429 10.85 8.58 5.41
C ALA A 429 11.98 9.30 4.63
N GLN A 430 12.12 10.62 4.82
CA GLN A 430 13.19 11.42 4.23
C GLN A 430 14.54 11.22 4.91
N LEU A 431 14.56 11.15 6.24
CA LEU A 431 15.78 11.34 7.02
C LEU A 431 16.21 10.10 7.81
N ALA A 432 15.33 9.12 8.03
CA ALA A 432 15.60 8.11 9.06
C ALA A 432 16.43 6.90 8.58
N ARG A 433 16.62 6.74 7.26
CA ARG A 433 17.44 5.67 6.65
C ARG A 433 18.82 5.53 7.28
N ALA A 434 19.55 6.65 7.41
CA ALA A 434 20.94 6.61 7.89
C ALA A 434 21.05 6.23 9.36
N VAL A 435 20.00 6.47 10.16
CA VAL A 435 19.94 6.18 11.59
C VAL A 435 19.22 4.86 11.91
N GLY A 436 18.86 4.09 10.88
CA GLY A 436 18.29 2.74 11.05
C GLY A 436 16.85 2.71 11.55
N ILE A 437 16.03 3.70 11.17
CA ILE A 437 14.58 3.65 11.39
C ILE A 437 13.90 3.49 10.02
N HIS A 438 13.08 2.45 9.90
CA HIS A 438 12.47 2.01 8.64
C HIS A 438 10.96 1.97 8.80
N LEU A 439 10.23 2.34 7.75
CA LEU A 439 8.77 2.40 7.78
C LEU A 439 8.20 1.33 6.86
N VAL A 440 7.24 0.55 7.36
CA VAL A 440 6.41 -0.36 6.59
C VAL A 440 4.97 0.11 6.76
N VAL A 441 4.47 0.81 5.75
CA VAL A 441 3.15 1.45 5.81
C VAL A 441 2.22 0.70 4.88
N ALA A 442 1.08 0.27 5.42
CA ALA A 442 0.11 -0.50 4.67
C ALA A 442 -1.25 0.19 4.60
N THR A 443 -2.01 -0.07 3.54
CA THR A 443 -3.40 0.39 3.42
C THR A 443 -4.26 -0.51 2.53
N GLN A 444 -5.54 -0.62 2.87
CA GLN A 444 -6.55 -1.25 2.00
C GLN A 444 -7.24 -0.26 1.07
N ARG A 445 -7.00 1.04 1.23
CA ARG A 445 -7.64 2.12 0.47
C ARG A 445 -6.59 2.83 -0.40
N PRO A 446 -6.30 2.32 -1.61
CA PRO A 446 -5.30 2.90 -2.51
C PRO A 446 -5.82 4.15 -3.25
N SER A 447 -6.39 5.11 -2.52
CA SER A 447 -6.83 6.39 -3.06
C SER A 447 -5.72 7.45 -2.98
N VAL A 448 -5.84 8.49 -3.80
CA VAL A 448 -4.87 9.62 -3.82
C VAL A 448 -4.88 10.39 -2.49
N ASP A 449 -5.99 10.38 -1.76
CA ASP A 449 -6.12 11.03 -0.46
C ASP A 449 -5.36 10.31 0.66
N VAL A 450 -5.14 9.00 0.51
CA VAL A 450 -4.37 8.18 1.47
C VAL A 450 -2.92 8.05 1.02
N ILE A 451 -2.71 7.72 -0.27
CA ILE A 451 -1.41 7.58 -0.89
C ILE A 451 -1.10 8.89 -1.65
N THR A 452 -0.84 9.94 -0.88
CA THR A 452 -0.57 11.27 -1.40
C THR A 452 0.74 11.33 -2.17
N GLY A 453 0.97 12.40 -2.93
CA GLY A 453 2.25 12.64 -3.61
C GLY A 453 3.45 12.68 -2.65
N VAL A 454 3.25 13.19 -1.42
CA VAL A 454 4.31 13.25 -0.39
C VAL A 454 4.65 11.85 0.10
N ILE A 455 3.65 11.00 0.37
CA ILE A 455 3.89 9.60 0.72
C ILE A 455 4.62 8.89 -0.42
N LYS A 456 4.14 8.98 -1.67
CA LYS A 456 4.80 8.29 -2.79
C LYS A 456 6.24 8.73 -3.02
N ALA A 457 6.52 10.02 -2.87
CA ALA A 457 7.87 10.56 -3.07
C ALA A 457 8.91 9.97 -2.11
N ASN A 458 8.49 9.55 -0.91
CA ASN A 458 9.40 9.06 0.13
C ASN A 458 9.40 7.53 0.31
N PHE A 459 8.49 6.82 -0.37
CA PHE A 459 8.39 5.35 -0.35
C PHE A 459 8.69 4.79 -1.75
N PRO A 460 9.96 4.64 -2.13
CA PRO A 460 10.34 4.17 -3.47
C PRO A 460 10.08 2.67 -3.66
N ALA A 461 10.18 1.87 -2.59
CA ALA A 461 9.82 0.46 -2.64
C ALA A 461 8.33 0.29 -2.33
N ARG A 462 7.61 -0.40 -3.22
CA ARG A 462 6.16 -0.53 -3.14
C ARG A 462 5.69 -1.93 -3.47
N ILE A 463 4.68 -2.39 -2.76
CA ILE A 463 3.97 -3.64 -3.03
C ILE A 463 2.52 -3.30 -3.31
N SER A 464 2.02 -3.75 -4.46
CA SER A 464 0.58 -3.81 -4.71
C SER A 464 0.16 -5.27 -4.75
N TYR A 465 -0.70 -5.67 -3.83
CA TYR A 465 -1.56 -6.83 -4.01
C TYR A 465 -2.71 -6.48 -4.97
N GLN A 466 -3.59 -7.45 -5.23
CA GLN A 466 -4.77 -7.25 -6.07
C GLN A 466 -5.58 -6.02 -5.63
N VAL A 467 -5.92 -5.18 -6.59
CA VAL A 467 -6.76 -3.99 -6.43
C VAL A 467 -7.96 -4.05 -7.37
N ALA A 468 -8.97 -3.22 -7.11
CA ALA A 468 -10.21 -3.24 -7.89
C ALA A 468 -10.06 -2.63 -9.29
N SER A 469 -9.15 -1.68 -9.50
CA SER A 469 -9.09 -0.93 -10.75
C SER A 469 -7.68 -0.55 -11.22
N LYS A 470 -7.56 -0.26 -12.52
CA LYS A 470 -6.36 0.32 -13.15
C LYS A 470 -5.96 1.67 -12.53
N VAL A 471 -6.93 2.42 -11.95
CA VAL A 471 -6.65 3.69 -11.27
C VAL A 471 -5.94 3.42 -9.96
N ASP A 472 -6.45 2.49 -9.15
CA ASP A 472 -5.83 2.08 -7.89
C ASP A 472 -4.42 1.54 -8.09
N SER A 473 -4.22 0.73 -9.14
CA SER A 473 -2.89 0.23 -9.52
C SER A 473 -1.92 1.38 -9.79
N ARG A 474 -2.35 2.41 -10.53
CA ARG A 474 -1.52 3.60 -10.80
C ARG A 474 -1.28 4.43 -9.55
N THR A 475 -2.24 4.51 -8.65
CA THR A 475 -2.05 5.22 -7.37
C THR A 475 -0.91 4.60 -6.57
N ILE A 476 -0.76 3.28 -6.58
CA ILE A 476 0.29 2.58 -5.82
C ILE A 476 1.61 2.51 -6.60
N LEU A 477 1.60 1.99 -7.83
CA LEU A 477 2.80 1.59 -8.58
C LEU A 477 3.24 2.61 -9.62
N ASP A 478 2.46 3.67 -9.85
CA ASP A 478 2.58 4.56 -11.02
C ASP A 478 2.43 3.82 -12.36
N SER A 479 1.97 2.56 -12.33
CA SER A 479 1.72 1.68 -13.48
C SER A 479 0.45 0.86 -13.28
N VAL A 480 -0.13 0.37 -14.38
CA VAL A 480 -1.26 -0.58 -14.36
C VAL A 480 -0.77 -2.02 -14.12
N GLY A 481 -1.71 -2.94 -13.87
CA GLY A 481 -1.46 -4.38 -13.83
C GLY A 481 -1.70 -5.03 -12.48
N ALA A 482 -1.82 -4.28 -11.39
CA ALA A 482 -2.21 -4.84 -10.10
C ALA A 482 -3.68 -5.25 -10.05
N ASP A 483 -4.51 -4.66 -10.92
CA ASP A 483 -5.90 -5.05 -11.14
C ASP A 483 -6.05 -6.45 -11.78
N GLN A 484 -5.00 -6.93 -12.46
CA GLN A 484 -4.95 -8.25 -13.08
C GLN A 484 -4.35 -9.34 -12.18
N LEU A 485 -4.00 -9.01 -10.94
CA LEU A 485 -3.53 -9.98 -9.97
C LEU A 485 -4.67 -10.91 -9.55
N LEU A 486 -4.32 -12.09 -9.05
CA LEU A 486 -5.26 -13.17 -8.76
C LEU A 486 -5.73 -13.20 -7.29
N GLY A 487 -5.26 -12.26 -6.47
CA GLY A 487 -5.47 -12.26 -5.01
C GLY A 487 -4.66 -13.36 -4.30
N ASN A 488 -5.02 -13.69 -3.06
CA ASN A 488 -4.39 -14.76 -2.28
C ASN A 488 -2.85 -14.68 -2.24
N GLY A 489 -2.30 -13.47 -2.05
CA GLY A 489 -0.87 -13.24 -1.93
C GLY A 489 -0.15 -12.96 -3.26
N ASP A 490 -0.83 -12.99 -4.40
CA ASP A 490 -0.26 -12.57 -5.68
C ASP A 490 -0.05 -11.05 -5.67
N MET A 491 1.19 -10.61 -5.92
CA MET A 491 1.59 -9.21 -5.80
C MET A 491 2.54 -8.75 -6.90
N LEU A 492 2.52 -7.44 -7.13
CA LEU A 492 3.55 -6.71 -7.87
C LEU A 492 4.42 -5.96 -6.87
N TYR A 493 5.71 -6.28 -6.87
CA TYR A 493 6.73 -5.58 -6.10
C TYR A 493 7.50 -4.64 -7.02
N LEU A 494 7.51 -3.35 -6.71
CA LEU A 494 8.36 -2.34 -7.33
C LEU A 494 9.55 -2.07 -6.42
N PRO A 495 10.76 -2.59 -6.74
CA PRO A 495 11.97 -2.22 -6.04
C PRO A 495 12.25 -0.73 -6.26
N GLY A 496 12.76 -0.04 -5.24
CA GLY A 496 13.15 1.38 -5.37
C GLY A 496 14.30 1.64 -6.36
N THR A 497 14.93 0.57 -6.87
CA THR A 497 16.05 0.59 -7.82
C THR A 497 15.63 0.27 -9.25
N GLU A 498 14.43 -0.27 -9.46
CA GLU A 498 13.98 -0.73 -10.78
C GLU A 498 12.76 0.06 -11.26
N PRO A 499 12.66 0.34 -12.57
CA PRO A 499 11.55 1.14 -13.11
C PRO A 499 10.25 0.34 -13.32
N LYS A 500 10.30 -1.00 -13.24
CA LYS A 500 9.17 -1.89 -13.52
C LYS A 500 8.95 -2.85 -12.35
N PRO A 501 7.68 -3.14 -12.01
CA PRO A 501 7.40 -4.09 -10.96
C PRO A 501 7.63 -5.53 -11.40
N ILE A 502 8.09 -6.34 -10.46
CA ILE A 502 8.30 -7.78 -10.55
C ILE A 502 7.09 -8.48 -9.92
N ARG A 503 6.54 -9.48 -10.60
CA ARG A 503 5.44 -10.29 -10.04
C ARG A 503 5.99 -11.36 -9.10
N ILE A 504 5.46 -11.39 -7.89
CA ILE A 504 5.87 -12.30 -6.82
C ILE A 504 4.62 -12.92 -6.22
N GLN A 505 4.65 -14.23 -6.00
CA GLN A 505 3.70 -14.88 -5.11
C GLN A 505 4.22 -14.76 -3.69
N ASN A 506 3.54 -13.94 -2.87
CA ASN A 506 3.90 -13.76 -1.46
C ASN A 506 3.85 -15.09 -0.71
N ALA A 507 4.81 -15.28 0.19
CA ALA A 507 4.84 -16.41 1.09
C ALA A 507 3.62 -16.40 2.02
N PHE A 508 2.99 -17.55 2.19
CA PHE A 508 1.85 -17.72 3.07
C PHE A 508 2.32 -18.14 4.46
N ILE A 509 1.91 -17.36 5.44
CA ILE A 509 1.96 -17.70 6.87
C ILE A 509 0.55 -17.56 7.43
N SER A 510 0.07 -18.60 8.09
CA SER A 510 -1.24 -18.63 8.73
C SER A 510 -1.22 -17.95 10.09
N THR A 511 -2.39 -17.54 10.58
CA THR A 511 -2.54 -16.95 11.92
C THR A 511 -2.08 -17.91 13.02
N SER A 512 -2.33 -19.22 12.89
CA SER A 512 -1.86 -20.21 13.85
C SER A 512 -0.33 -20.30 13.88
N GLU A 513 0.34 -20.21 12.73
CA GLU A 513 1.81 -20.15 12.67
C GLU A 513 2.36 -18.86 13.31
N VAL A 514 1.72 -17.71 13.10
CA VAL A 514 2.06 -16.45 13.78
C VAL A 514 1.89 -16.58 15.30
N GLU A 515 0.82 -17.22 15.76
CA GLU A 515 0.59 -17.48 17.18
C GLU A 515 1.63 -18.43 17.78
N MET A 516 1.95 -19.52 17.09
CA MET A 516 3.01 -20.45 17.51
C MET A 516 4.36 -19.74 17.62
N LEU A 517 4.72 -18.93 16.62
CA LEU A 517 5.93 -18.11 16.61
C LEU A 517 5.96 -17.14 17.81
N THR A 518 4.91 -16.35 18.00
CA THR A 518 4.87 -15.35 19.07
C THR A 518 4.81 -15.99 20.47
N ASN A 519 4.12 -17.12 20.63
CA ASN A 519 4.10 -17.93 21.85
C ASN A 519 5.49 -18.49 22.17
N PHE A 520 6.20 -19.00 21.17
CA PHE A 520 7.55 -19.51 21.34
C PHE A 520 8.46 -18.42 21.91
N ILE A 521 8.46 -17.22 21.33
CA ILE A 521 9.25 -16.09 21.85
C ILE A 521 8.81 -15.69 23.26
N TYR A 522 7.50 -15.61 23.51
CA TYR A 522 6.96 -15.22 24.80
C TYR A 522 7.33 -16.16 25.94
N SER A 523 7.43 -17.46 25.67
CA SER A 523 7.83 -18.46 26.68
C SER A 523 9.29 -18.36 27.10
N GLN A 524 10.11 -17.64 26.33
CA GLN A 524 11.52 -17.39 26.67
C GLN A 524 11.65 -16.28 27.71
N LYS A 525 12.79 -16.28 28.42
CA LYS A 525 13.11 -15.21 29.36
C LYS A 525 13.17 -13.87 28.62
N GLY A 526 12.32 -12.93 29.03
CA GLY A 526 12.29 -11.57 28.49
C GLY A 526 13.42 -10.68 29.02
N PHE A 527 13.63 -9.53 28.38
CA PHE A 527 14.54 -8.51 28.89
C PHE A 527 13.99 -7.83 30.13
N MET A 528 14.89 -7.41 31.03
CA MET A 528 14.52 -6.67 32.24
C MET A 528 14.09 -5.23 31.93
N SER A 529 14.57 -4.66 30.82
CA SER A 529 14.22 -3.33 30.35
C SER A 529 13.91 -3.36 28.86
N ALA A 530 12.75 -2.84 28.48
CA ALA A 530 12.38 -2.63 27.07
C ALA A 530 13.15 -1.45 26.46
N TYR A 531 13.21 -1.39 25.12
CA TYR A 531 13.79 -0.24 24.43
C TYR A 531 12.79 0.92 24.47
N GLU A 532 13.06 1.92 25.31
CA GLU A 532 12.18 3.06 25.52
C GLU A 532 12.45 4.17 24.49
N LEU A 533 11.40 4.62 23.81
CA LEU A 533 11.46 5.78 22.94
C LEU A 533 11.40 7.08 23.75
N PRO A 534 12.10 8.15 23.29
CA PRO A 534 12.08 9.44 23.95
C PRO A 534 10.68 10.08 23.90
N VAL A 535 10.36 10.85 24.93
CA VAL A 535 9.12 11.63 25.00
C VAL A 535 9.16 12.74 23.95
N PRO A 536 8.16 12.83 23.06
CA PRO A 536 8.04 13.92 22.10
C PRO A 536 7.45 15.17 22.76
N ASP A 537 7.53 16.31 22.07
CA ASP A 537 7.00 17.59 22.57
C ASP A 537 5.46 17.67 22.54
N VAL A 538 4.79 16.59 22.11
CA VAL A 538 3.32 16.46 22.14
C VAL A 538 2.88 15.61 23.33
N LYS A 539 1.76 16.01 23.96
CA LYS A 539 1.14 15.17 24.99
C LYS A 539 0.39 14.00 24.33
N PRO A 540 0.37 12.81 24.95
CA PRO A 540 -0.48 11.72 24.48
C PRO A 540 -1.94 12.12 24.71
N SER A 541 -2.65 12.48 23.64
CA SER A 541 -4.07 12.82 23.76
C SER A 541 -4.85 11.56 24.09
N ALA A 542 -5.47 11.52 25.27
CA ALA A 542 -6.36 10.44 25.66
C ALA A 542 -7.70 10.63 24.93
N GLY A 543 -7.90 9.85 23.85
CA GLY A 543 -9.20 9.59 23.20
C GLY A 543 -10.31 10.61 23.44
N ARG A 544 -10.27 11.73 22.72
CA ARG A 544 -11.48 12.41 22.26
C ARG A 544 -11.36 12.54 20.76
N SER A 545 -12.33 11.97 20.07
CA SER A 545 -12.49 12.00 18.61
C SER A 545 -12.21 13.40 18.04
N SER A 546 -11.40 13.40 16.99
CA SER A 546 -10.98 14.55 16.20
C SER A 546 -12.13 15.47 15.78
N GLY A 547 -11.95 16.77 16.05
CA GLY A 547 -12.49 17.88 15.29
C GLY A 547 -11.43 18.97 15.26
N LEU A 548 -10.80 19.12 14.09
CA LEU A 548 -9.56 19.85 13.78
C LEU A 548 -9.35 21.21 14.47
N ASP A 549 -8.09 21.41 14.88
CA ASP A 549 -7.48 22.69 15.21
C ASP A 549 -7.62 23.72 14.07
N SER A 550 -8.30 24.81 14.40
CA SER A 550 -7.81 26.13 14.05
C SER A 550 -8.21 27.08 15.16
N ASP A 551 -7.22 27.43 15.97
CA ASP A 551 -7.12 28.64 16.79
C ASP A 551 -8.43 29.07 17.49
N ASP A 552 -8.48 28.69 18.78
CA ASP A 552 -9.12 29.36 19.92
C ASP A 552 -9.96 28.36 20.73
N GLY A 553 -9.55 28.12 21.98
CA GLY A 553 -10.12 27.08 22.82
C GLY A 553 -11.61 27.27 23.11
N ASP A 554 -12.37 26.18 23.08
CA ASP A 554 -13.39 25.85 24.09
C ASP A 554 -13.95 24.44 23.85
N THR A 555 -14.12 23.74 24.96
CA THR A 555 -14.77 22.42 25.07
C THR A 555 -16.26 22.52 24.77
N ALA A 556 -16.88 21.45 24.28
CA ALA A 556 -18.29 21.41 23.88
C ALA A 556 -19.33 21.53 25.02
N ASP A 557 -18.89 21.84 26.24
CA ASP A 557 -19.76 22.19 27.38
C ASP A 557 -19.51 23.63 27.87
N ASP A 558 -18.55 24.36 27.29
CA ASP A 558 -18.31 25.78 27.58
C ASP A 558 -18.97 26.65 26.49
N VAL A 559 -19.57 27.74 26.92
CA VAL A 559 -20.18 28.74 26.04
C VAL A 559 -19.09 29.41 25.22
N ASP A 560 -19.28 29.53 23.89
CA ASP A 560 -18.25 30.04 22.99
C ASP A 560 -17.77 31.42 23.46
N LYS A 561 -16.45 31.69 23.49
CA LYS A 561 -15.90 33.01 23.87
C LYS A 561 -16.56 34.21 23.19
N MET A 562 -17.04 34.05 21.95
CA MET A 562 -17.72 35.13 21.21
C MET A 562 -19.25 35.13 21.40
N PHE A 563 -19.78 34.30 22.30
CA PHE A 563 -21.21 34.17 22.56
C PHE A 563 -21.83 35.48 23.05
N GLU A 564 -21.22 36.14 24.04
CA GLU A 564 -21.73 37.40 24.58
C GLU A 564 -21.74 38.51 23.51
N GLU A 565 -20.67 38.59 22.72
CA GLU A 565 -20.54 39.55 21.63
C GLU A 565 -21.54 39.25 20.50
N ALA A 566 -21.75 37.98 20.18
CA ALA A 566 -22.76 37.53 19.21
C ALA A 566 -24.19 37.81 19.70
N ALA A 567 -24.48 37.57 20.97
CA ALA A 567 -25.78 37.86 21.59
C ALA A 567 -26.10 39.35 21.49
N ARG A 568 -25.16 40.21 21.89
CA ARG A 568 -25.31 41.67 21.76
C ARG A 568 -25.49 42.10 20.31
N LEU A 569 -24.75 41.51 19.38
CA LEU A 569 -24.86 41.84 17.97
C LEU A 569 -26.24 41.46 17.39
N VAL A 570 -26.76 40.28 17.75
CA VAL A 570 -28.08 39.80 17.30
C VAL A 570 -29.21 40.64 17.89
N VAL A 571 -29.15 41.00 19.18
CA VAL A 571 -30.13 41.88 19.84
C VAL A 571 -30.06 43.30 19.28
N ARG A 572 -28.87 43.86 19.05
CA ARG A 572 -28.72 45.21 18.49
C ARG A 572 -29.27 45.33 17.07
N HIS A 573 -29.07 44.30 16.26
CA HIS A 573 -29.55 44.29 14.88
C HIS A 573 -30.95 43.68 14.71
N GLN A 574 -31.53 43.12 15.77
CA GLN A 574 -32.81 42.40 15.76
C GLN A 574 -32.88 41.38 14.61
N GLN A 575 -31.78 40.66 14.38
CA GLN A 575 -31.65 39.72 13.26
C GLN A 575 -30.80 38.50 13.62
N GLY A 576 -31.45 37.36 13.90
CA GLY A 576 -30.80 36.09 14.22
C GLY A 576 -30.35 35.29 13.00
N SER A 577 -29.38 35.80 12.21
CA SER A 577 -28.88 35.06 11.04
C SER A 577 -27.41 34.65 11.18
N VAL A 578 -27.10 33.41 10.82
CA VAL A 578 -25.73 32.86 10.82
C VAL A 578 -24.80 33.72 9.96
N SER A 579 -25.28 34.20 8.81
CA SER A 579 -24.51 35.05 7.90
C SER A 579 -24.15 36.43 8.49
N LEU A 580 -24.99 36.98 9.39
CA LEU A 580 -24.67 38.20 10.13
C LEU A 580 -23.45 37.98 11.04
N LEU A 581 -23.46 36.87 11.79
CA LEU A 581 -22.37 36.50 12.70
C LEU A 581 -21.07 36.24 11.94
N GLN A 582 -21.13 35.48 10.83
CA GLN A 582 -19.96 35.21 9.99
C GLN A 582 -19.29 36.49 9.49
N ARG A 583 -20.07 37.45 8.98
CA ARG A 583 -19.53 38.68 8.38
C ARG A 583 -19.01 39.67 9.42
N ARG A 584 -19.70 39.80 10.56
CA ARG A 584 -19.37 40.81 11.58
C ARG A 584 -18.28 40.34 12.54
N LEU A 585 -18.32 39.07 12.94
CA LEU A 585 -17.35 38.47 13.87
C LEU A 585 -16.25 37.68 13.14
N LYS A 586 -16.23 37.68 11.81
CA LYS A 586 -15.27 36.94 10.96
C LYS A 586 -15.20 35.45 11.26
N LEU A 587 -16.34 34.86 11.60
CA LEU A 587 -16.46 33.46 11.99
C LEU A 587 -16.71 32.54 10.78
N GLY A 588 -16.16 31.33 10.83
CA GLY A 588 -16.52 30.26 9.89
C GLY A 588 -17.97 29.81 10.07
N PHE A 589 -18.56 29.21 9.02
CA PHE A 589 -19.97 28.81 9.00
C PHE A 589 -20.34 27.89 10.18
N SER A 590 -19.55 26.85 10.42
CA SER A 590 -19.80 25.87 11.48
C SER A 590 -19.79 26.48 12.89
N ARG A 591 -18.90 27.46 13.14
CA ARG A 591 -18.81 28.15 14.44
C ARG A 591 -19.96 29.15 14.62
N ALA A 592 -20.29 29.91 13.58
CA ALA A 592 -21.41 30.83 13.60
C ALA A 592 -22.76 30.10 13.79
N SER A 593 -22.94 28.93 13.17
CA SER A 593 -24.13 28.08 13.40
C SER A 593 -24.18 27.56 14.83
N ARG A 594 -23.06 27.10 15.39
CA ARG A 594 -22.97 26.62 16.78
C ARG A 594 -23.31 27.72 17.79
N ILE A 595 -22.78 28.92 17.62
CA ILE A 595 -23.12 30.08 18.45
C ILE A 595 -24.62 30.40 18.32
N MET A 596 -25.17 30.30 17.11
CA MET A 596 -26.60 30.52 16.88
C MET A 596 -27.49 29.51 17.62
N ASP A 597 -27.06 28.24 17.70
CA ASP A 597 -27.73 27.19 18.45
C ASP A 597 -27.56 27.39 19.98
N GLN A 598 -26.40 27.88 20.44
CA GLN A 598 -26.20 28.28 21.84
C GLN A 598 -27.11 29.46 22.22
N LEU A 599 -27.28 30.46 21.34
CA LEU A 599 -28.19 31.58 21.57
C LEU A 599 -29.64 31.11 21.68
N GLU A 600 -30.02 30.07 20.94
CA GLU A 600 -31.34 29.45 21.02
C GLU A 600 -31.52 28.71 22.34
N ALA A 601 -30.54 27.88 22.72
CA ALA A 601 -30.56 27.12 23.96
C ALA A 601 -30.68 28.02 25.20
N ASN A 602 -30.14 29.24 25.13
CA ASN A 602 -30.21 30.25 26.19
C ASN A 602 -31.41 31.22 26.04
N GLY A 603 -32.33 30.97 25.10
CA GLY A 603 -33.57 31.74 24.96
C GLY A 603 -33.39 33.16 24.41
N ILE A 604 -32.26 33.47 23.77
CA ILE A 604 -31.97 34.79 23.18
C ILE A 604 -32.59 34.89 21.76
N VAL A 605 -32.70 33.76 21.07
CA VAL A 605 -33.29 33.64 19.73
C VAL A 605 -34.23 32.44 19.67
N GLY A 606 -35.22 32.50 18.78
CA GLY A 606 -36.20 31.44 18.56
C GLY A 606 -35.66 30.26 17.75
N PRO A 607 -36.47 29.20 17.60
CA PRO A 607 -36.09 27.99 16.87
C PRO A 607 -35.83 28.25 15.38
N PRO A 608 -35.09 27.36 14.69
CA PRO A 608 -34.78 27.52 13.28
C PRO A 608 -36.04 27.48 12.38
N ASP A 609 -36.29 28.56 11.64
CA ASP A 609 -37.34 28.66 10.61
C ASP A 609 -36.75 28.60 9.19
N GLY A 610 -36.30 27.41 8.81
CA GLY A 610 -35.76 27.13 7.48
C GLY A 610 -34.59 28.04 7.10
N SER A 611 -34.69 28.72 5.95
CA SER A 611 -33.65 29.62 5.43
C SER A 611 -33.79 31.08 5.85
N LYS A 612 -34.76 31.41 6.71
CA LYS A 612 -34.98 32.79 7.19
C LYS A 612 -34.17 33.07 8.45
N PRO A 613 -33.86 34.35 8.76
CA PRO A 613 -33.29 34.72 10.06
C PRO A 613 -34.19 34.25 11.21
N ARG A 614 -33.59 33.71 12.27
CA ARG A 614 -34.30 33.34 13.49
C ARG A 614 -34.83 34.59 14.18
N GLU A 615 -36.02 34.46 14.76
CA GLU A 615 -36.63 35.51 15.57
C GLU A 615 -35.76 35.81 16.80
N VAL A 616 -35.58 37.09 17.13
CA VAL A 616 -34.81 37.49 18.32
C VAL A 616 -35.80 37.70 19.45
N LEU A 617 -35.64 36.94 20.55
CA LEU A 617 -36.59 36.91 21.67
C LEU A 617 -36.30 38.00 22.71
N VAL A 618 -35.14 38.65 22.62
CA VAL A 618 -34.69 39.71 23.52
C VAL A 618 -34.67 41.05 22.78
N GLU A 619 -35.48 41.99 23.23
CA GLU A 619 -35.71 43.26 22.51
C GLU A 619 -34.69 44.37 22.86
N THR A 620 -34.07 44.34 24.05
CA THR A 620 -33.16 45.40 24.53
C THR A 620 -31.86 44.86 25.10
N GLU A 621 -30.77 45.61 24.96
CA GLU A 621 -29.46 45.24 25.54
C GLU A 621 -29.52 45.15 27.09
N ASP A 622 -30.31 45.99 27.75
CA ASP A 622 -30.51 45.91 29.21
C ASP A 622 -31.17 44.58 29.64
N SER A 623 -32.12 44.08 28.84
CA SER A 623 -32.77 42.78 29.10
C SER A 623 -31.81 41.62 28.82
N LEU A 624 -30.91 41.79 27.85
CA LEU A 624 -29.87 40.82 27.56
C LEU A 624 -28.85 40.74 28.71
N ASP A 625 -28.40 41.87 29.25
CA ASP A 625 -27.45 41.89 30.36
C ASP A 625 -28.05 41.27 31.64
N LEU A 626 -29.35 41.45 31.91
CA LEU A 626 -30.05 40.74 32.99
C LEU A 626 -30.11 39.23 32.77
N LEU A 627 -30.25 38.79 31.52
CA LEU A 627 -30.31 37.37 31.15
C LEU A 627 -28.91 36.74 31.25
N LEU A 628 -27.88 37.42 30.76
CA LEU A 628 -26.48 36.99 30.85
C LEU A 628 -25.98 36.92 32.29
N ASN A 629 -26.41 37.81 33.19
CA ASN A 629 -26.04 37.76 34.61
C ASN A 629 -26.69 36.59 35.39
N ASN A 630 -27.79 36.01 34.88
CA ASN A 630 -28.47 34.88 35.50
C ASN A 630 -28.04 33.51 34.94
N LEU A 631 -27.37 33.52 33.79
CA LEU A 631 -26.63 32.39 33.27
C LEU A 631 -25.26 32.47 33.95
N ASP A 632 -24.96 31.63 34.94
CA ASP A 632 -23.63 31.57 35.59
C ASP A 632 -22.57 31.12 34.55
N LEU A 633 -22.20 32.03 33.63
CA LEU A 633 -21.24 31.86 32.53
C LEU A 633 -19.83 32.32 32.89
#